data_AF-A0A9E0XWX7-F1
#
_entry.id   AF-A0A9E0XWX7-F1
#
_cell.length_a   1.000
_cell.length_b   1.000
_cell.length_c   1.000
_cell.angle_alpha   90.00
_cell.angle_beta   90.00
_cell.angle_gamma   90.00
#
_symmetry.space_group_name_H-M   'P 1'
#
loop_
_entity.id
_entity.type
_entity.pdbx_description
1 polymer ?
#
loop_
_entity_poly.entity_id
_entity_poly.type
_entity_poly.pdbx_seq_one_letter_code
_entity_poly.pdbx_strand_id
1 'polypeptide(L)'
;MLDDKTKKKILSFIEGKDYDKLISYLDSLKTKHAGTPKTDIKVFTIKSLVKGLSTENKKKNEKSFFELGKKYCSMNEPVAQEIGIHIIWRGYAHNKKETKDILLKIADSDNWEVREYAAGAFYNVLNENPELYSTMLKWAKHKSENVRRAVVFSALAYSKKGEAPDTEKAFTILEPLMSDASVYVKKNLGPFILGSHLGNSFPEEVFAQLKKWLKSDNEHVRWNIAMTFNNSFGNRYPAKALEILKKLLPEESKVVSRAVISTLRHLNKRHSNLVQPFIKKEGIEI
;
A
#
# COMPACT_ATOMS: atom_id res chain seq x y z
N MET A 1 1.03 -8.61 -23.90
CA MET A 1 1.27 -7.34 -24.61
C MET A 1 -0.08 -6.86 -25.09
N LEU A 2 -0.45 -5.62 -24.77
CA LEU A 2 -1.74 -5.06 -25.18
C LEU A 2 -1.82 -4.97 -26.70
N ASP A 3 -2.88 -5.51 -27.30
CA ASP A 3 -3.06 -5.53 -28.75
C ASP A 3 -3.39 -4.14 -29.30
N ASP A 4 -3.00 -3.88 -30.56
CA ASP A 4 -3.11 -2.55 -31.16
C ASP A 4 -4.54 -2.14 -31.47
N LYS A 5 -5.47 -3.09 -31.66
CA LYS A 5 -6.89 -2.79 -31.87
C LYS A 5 -7.49 -2.19 -30.60
N THR A 6 -7.21 -2.80 -29.45
CA THR A 6 -7.63 -2.30 -28.13
C THR A 6 -7.05 -0.91 -27.85
N LYS A 7 -5.74 -0.70 -28.11
CA LYS A 7 -5.12 0.63 -27.95
C LYS A 7 -5.80 1.70 -28.80
N LYS A 8 -5.96 1.44 -30.11
CA LYS A 8 -6.60 2.38 -31.04
C LYS A 8 -8.02 2.72 -30.59
N LYS A 9 -8.77 1.72 -30.11
CA LYS A 9 -10.14 1.94 -29.62
C LYS A 9 -10.16 2.83 -28.38
N ILE A 10 -9.30 2.57 -27.39
CA ILE A 10 -9.16 3.41 -26.19
C ILE A 10 -8.80 4.85 -26.57
N LEU A 11 -7.79 5.03 -27.43
CA LEU A 11 -7.35 6.35 -27.87
C LEU A 11 -8.47 7.11 -28.58
N SER A 12 -9.24 6.43 -29.46
CA SER A 12 -10.36 7.07 -30.16
C SER A 12 -11.42 7.64 -29.22
N PHE A 13 -11.72 6.94 -28.11
CA PHE A 13 -12.65 7.46 -27.11
C PHE A 13 -12.06 8.63 -26.31
N ILE A 14 -10.76 8.58 -25.99
CA ILE A 14 -10.08 9.65 -25.25
C ILE A 14 -10.01 10.93 -26.10
N GLU A 15 -9.61 10.82 -27.37
CA GLU A 15 -9.53 11.93 -28.33
C GLU A 15 -10.90 12.55 -28.59
N GLY A 16 -11.93 11.70 -28.76
CA GLY A 16 -13.32 12.14 -28.91
C GLY A 16 -13.98 12.63 -27.62
N LYS A 17 -13.30 12.54 -26.46
CA LYS A 17 -13.84 12.82 -25.11
C LYS A 17 -15.12 12.01 -24.77
N ASP A 18 -15.26 10.84 -25.39
CA ASP A 18 -16.34 9.88 -25.20
C ASP A 18 -16.10 9.02 -23.94
N TYR A 19 -15.98 9.68 -22.78
CA TYR A 19 -15.54 9.05 -21.52
C TYR A 19 -16.49 7.95 -21.02
N ASP A 20 -17.80 8.07 -21.24
CA ASP A 20 -18.76 7.03 -20.84
C ASP A 20 -18.61 5.78 -21.70
N LYS A 21 -18.44 5.95 -23.03
CA LYS A 21 -18.18 4.82 -23.94
C LYS A 21 -16.84 4.15 -23.64
N LEU A 22 -15.83 4.93 -23.22
CA LEU A 22 -14.56 4.37 -22.76
C LEU A 22 -14.79 3.42 -21.58
N ILE A 23 -15.53 3.84 -20.56
CA ILE A 23 -15.83 2.98 -19.40
C ILE A 23 -16.64 1.75 -19.80
N SER A 24 -17.69 1.90 -20.60
CA SER A 24 -18.48 0.74 -21.08
C SER A 24 -17.63 -0.25 -21.88
N TYR A 25 -16.72 0.25 -22.72
CA TYR A 25 -15.79 -0.59 -23.46
C TYR A 25 -14.83 -1.31 -22.51
N LEU A 26 -14.26 -0.62 -21.54
CA LEU A 26 -13.38 -1.23 -20.55
C LEU A 26 -14.11 -2.28 -19.71
N ASP A 27 -15.32 -2.01 -19.22
CA ASP A 27 -16.09 -3.01 -18.46
C ASP A 27 -16.36 -4.28 -19.27
N SER A 28 -16.55 -4.15 -20.59
CA SER A 28 -16.71 -5.31 -21.49
C SER A 28 -15.46 -6.21 -21.57
N LEU A 29 -14.28 -5.71 -21.18
CA LEU A 29 -13.02 -6.43 -21.17
C LEU A 29 -12.69 -7.08 -19.81
N LYS A 30 -13.66 -7.12 -18.88
CA LYS A 30 -13.44 -7.65 -17.54
C LYS A 30 -13.07 -9.13 -17.52
N THR A 31 -12.17 -9.47 -16.61
CA THR A 31 -11.77 -10.86 -16.36
C THR A 31 -12.70 -11.50 -15.35
N LYS A 32 -12.88 -12.83 -15.43
CA LYS A 32 -13.70 -13.57 -14.46
C LYS A 32 -13.19 -13.46 -13.02
N HIS A 33 -11.87 -13.39 -12.85
CA HIS A 33 -11.25 -13.39 -11.52
C HIS A 33 -11.33 -12.01 -10.85
N ALA A 34 -10.95 -10.95 -11.57
CA ALA A 34 -10.83 -9.62 -10.98
C ALA A 34 -12.11 -8.80 -11.11
N GLY A 35 -13.01 -9.14 -12.03
CA GLY A 35 -14.19 -8.34 -12.34
C GLY A 35 -13.87 -7.03 -13.07
N THR A 36 -12.60 -6.80 -13.42
CA THR A 36 -12.11 -5.64 -14.18
C THR A 36 -11.12 -6.08 -15.28
N PRO A 37 -10.75 -5.20 -16.22
CA PRO A 37 -9.77 -5.50 -17.26
C PRO A 37 -8.39 -5.82 -16.71
N LYS A 38 -7.57 -6.47 -17.55
CA LYS A 38 -6.16 -6.73 -17.25
C LYS A 38 -5.41 -5.42 -16.94
N THR A 39 -4.42 -5.51 -16.05
CA THR A 39 -3.64 -4.36 -15.56
C THR A 39 -2.98 -3.57 -16.69
N ASP A 40 -2.50 -4.21 -17.74
CA ASP A 40 -1.86 -3.52 -18.88
C ASP A 40 -2.83 -2.61 -19.65
N ILE A 41 -4.08 -3.03 -19.83
CA ILE A 41 -5.17 -2.21 -20.38
C ILE A 41 -5.41 -0.97 -19.49
N LYS A 42 -5.53 -1.18 -18.17
CA LYS A 42 -5.80 -0.12 -17.21
C LYS A 42 -4.67 0.90 -17.16
N VAL A 43 -3.42 0.44 -17.07
CA VAL A 43 -2.22 1.28 -17.07
C VAL A 43 -2.11 2.09 -18.37
N PHE A 44 -2.35 1.46 -19.53
CA PHE A 44 -2.35 2.18 -20.81
C PHE A 44 -3.42 3.27 -20.86
N THR A 45 -4.64 2.95 -20.41
CA THR A 45 -5.76 3.89 -20.37
C THR A 45 -5.45 5.09 -19.47
N ILE A 46 -4.98 4.83 -18.25
CA ILE A 46 -4.60 5.87 -17.29
C ILE A 46 -3.51 6.78 -17.87
N LYS A 47 -2.45 6.22 -18.45
CA LYS A 47 -1.37 7.00 -19.07
C LYS A 47 -1.89 7.88 -20.21
N SER A 48 -2.77 7.33 -21.05
CA SER A 48 -3.36 8.05 -22.18
C SER A 48 -4.28 9.18 -21.72
N LEU A 49 -5.11 8.94 -20.69
CA LEU A 49 -5.95 9.97 -20.08
C LEU A 49 -5.11 11.07 -19.44
N VAL A 50 -4.08 10.72 -18.67
CA VAL A 50 -3.18 11.70 -18.05
C VAL A 50 -2.52 12.57 -19.11
N LYS A 51 -2.03 11.97 -20.20
CA LYS A 51 -1.46 12.71 -21.34
C LYS A 51 -2.51 13.63 -22.00
N GLY A 52 -3.71 13.12 -22.27
CA GLY A 52 -4.77 13.88 -22.95
C GLY A 52 -5.36 15.03 -22.12
N LEU A 53 -5.31 14.94 -20.79
CA LEU A 53 -5.77 16.00 -19.88
C LEU A 53 -4.68 17.03 -19.56
N SER A 54 -3.41 16.69 -19.79
CA SER A 54 -2.30 17.58 -19.49
C SER A 54 -2.15 18.66 -20.56
N THR A 55 -2.09 19.90 -20.12
CA THR A 55 -1.79 21.11 -20.92
C THR A 55 -0.64 21.87 -20.26
N GLU A 56 -0.15 22.93 -20.91
CA GLU A 56 0.85 23.83 -20.30
C GLU A 56 0.33 24.55 -19.05
N ASN A 57 -1.00 24.67 -18.90
CA ASN A 57 -1.62 25.33 -17.76
C ASN A 57 -1.92 24.36 -16.61
N LYS A 58 -1.07 24.37 -15.58
CA LYS A 58 -1.21 23.51 -14.39
C LYS A 58 -2.59 23.61 -13.71
N LYS A 59 -3.13 24.82 -13.50
CA LYS A 59 -4.45 25.00 -12.86
C LYS A 59 -5.58 24.36 -13.68
N LYS A 60 -5.50 24.48 -15.00
CA LYS A 60 -6.46 23.83 -15.92
C LYS A 60 -6.35 22.31 -15.85
N ASN A 61 -5.14 21.78 -15.71
CA ASN A 61 -4.91 20.34 -15.54
C ASN A 61 -5.53 19.83 -14.23
N GLU A 62 -5.27 20.51 -13.11
CA GLU A 62 -5.83 20.14 -11.80
C GLU A 62 -7.36 20.09 -11.82
N LYS A 63 -8.02 21.10 -12.40
CA LYS A 63 -9.47 21.09 -12.60
C LYS A 63 -9.92 19.90 -13.46
N SER A 64 -9.24 19.65 -14.58
CA SER A 64 -9.64 18.58 -15.51
C SER A 64 -9.48 17.19 -14.89
N PHE A 65 -8.40 16.97 -14.11
CA PHE A 65 -8.21 15.76 -13.33
C PHE A 65 -9.27 15.59 -12.25
N PHE A 66 -9.59 16.67 -11.54
CA PHE A 66 -10.63 16.63 -10.52
C PHE A 66 -12.00 16.26 -11.11
N GLU A 67 -12.45 16.95 -12.16
CA GLU A 67 -13.78 16.73 -12.74
C GLU A 67 -13.93 15.32 -13.33
N LEU A 68 -12.95 14.85 -14.13
CA LEU A 68 -13.03 13.50 -14.70
C LEU A 68 -12.88 12.43 -13.61
N GLY A 69 -11.94 12.62 -12.69
CA GLY A 69 -11.71 11.69 -11.59
C GLY A 69 -12.95 11.55 -10.70
N LYS A 70 -13.59 12.67 -10.35
CA LYS A 70 -14.87 12.70 -9.62
C LYS A 70 -15.98 11.96 -10.36
N LYS A 71 -16.14 12.23 -11.67
CA LYS A 71 -17.11 11.53 -12.51
C LYS A 71 -16.92 10.01 -12.43
N TYR A 72 -15.71 9.53 -12.67
CA TYR A 72 -15.42 8.10 -12.65
C TYR A 72 -15.51 7.46 -11.26
N CYS A 73 -15.09 8.14 -10.20
CA CYS A 73 -15.28 7.65 -8.82
C CYS A 73 -16.76 7.57 -8.40
N SER A 74 -17.66 8.29 -9.08
CA SER A 74 -19.10 8.24 -8.81
C SER A 74 -19.84 7.11 -9.54
N MET A 75 -19.18 6.47 -10.51
CA MET A 75 -19.75 5.37 -11.29
C MET A 75 -19.79 4.06 -10.49
N ASN A 76 -20.67 3.15 -10.91
CA ASN A 76 -20.85 1.85 -10.25
C ASN A 76 -19.83 0.81 -10.73
N GLU A 77 -19.29 0.99 -11.93
CA GLU A 77 -18.32 0.09 -12.55
C GLU A 77 -16.98 0.15 -11.79
N PRO A 78 -16.47 -0.98 -11.27
CA PRO A 78 -15.20 -0.98 -10.54
C PRO A 78 -14.02 -0.44 -11.36
N VAL A 79 -13.97 -0.74 -12.66
CA VAL A 79 -12.93 -0.20 -13.55
C VAL A 79 -12.99 1.34 -13.66
N ALA A 80 -14.18 1.93 -13.59
CA ALA A 80 -14.31 3.37 -13.54
C ALA A 80 -13.75 3.90 -12.23
N GLN A 81 -14.08 3.29 -11.09
CA GLN A 81 -13.54 3.71 -9.79
C GLN A 81 -12.01 3.58 -9.71
N GLU A 82 -11.43 2.50 -10.24
CA GLU A 82 -9.97 2.29 -10.31
C GLU A 82 -9.26 3.37 -11.13
N ILE A 83 -9.80 3.71 -12.30
CA ILE A 83 -9.24 4.77 -13.14
C ILE A 83 -9.49 6.13 -12.47
N GLY A 84 -10.71 6.37 -11.99
CA GLY A 84 -11.15 7.60 -11.34
C GLY A 84 -10.27 7.96 -10.16
N ILE A 85 -9.98 7.00 -9.27
CA ILE A 85 -9.16 7.27 -8.08
C ILE A 85 -7.71 7.54 -8.46
N HIS A 86 -7.21 6.89 -9.51
CA HIS A 86 -5.89 7.18 -10.05
C HIS A 86 -5.85 8.57 -10.72
N ILE A 87 -6.94 9.07 -11.29
CA ILE A 87 -6.98 10.39 -11.92
C ILE A 87 -7.20 11.50 -10.87
N ILE A 88 -8.14 11.33 -9.95
CA ILE A 88 -8.63 12.41 -9.08
C ILE A 88 -7.57 12.98 -8.14
N TRP A 89 -6.63 12.15 -7.67
CA TRP A 89 -5.61 12.63 -6.74
C TRP A 89 -4.71 13.71 -7.35
N ARG A 90 -4.55 13.72 -8.68
CA ARG A 90 -3.82 14.77 -9.43
C ARG A 90 -4.56 16.11 -9.45
N GLY A 91 -5.86 16.09 -9.18
CA GLY A 91 -6.71 17.27 -9.03
C GLY A 91 -6.86 17.75 -7.60
N TYR A 92 -6.11 17.19 -6.63
CA TYR A 92 -6.29 17.47 -5.20
C TYR A 92 -6.26 18.97 -4.88
N ALA A 93 -5.33 19.73 -5.45
CA ALA A 93 -5.20 21.15 -5.20
C ALA A 93 -6.42 21.98 -5.68
N HIS A 94 -7.17 21.48 -6.66
CA HIS A 94 -8.39 22.13 -7.14
C HIS A 94 -9.53 22.08 -6.11
N ASN A 95 -9.74 20.92 -5.47
CA ASN A 95 -10.75 20.75 -4.44
C ASN A 95 -10.31 19.71 -3.40
N LYS A 96 -9.57 20.19 -2.40
CA LYS A 96 -8.95 19.36 -1.36
C LYS A 96 -9.97 18.61 -0.51
N LYS A 97 -11.10 19.25 -0.16
CA LYS A 97 -12.12 18.65 0.71
C LYS A 97 -12.78 17.48 0.01
N GLU A 98 -13.32 17.71 -1.19
CA GLU A 98 -14.05 16.68 -1.90
C GLU A 98 -13.14 15.52 -2.37
N THR A 99 -11.89 15.82 -2.75
CA THR A 99 -10.91 14.77 -3.07
C THR A 99 -10.65 13.87 -1.85
N LYS A 100 -10.56 14.42 -0.63
CA LYS A 100 -10.43 13.61 0.60
C LYS A 100 -11.66 12.74 0.86
N ASP A 101 -12.85 13.28 0.66
CA ASP A 101 -14.10 12.53 0.85
C ASP A 101 -14.18 11.37 -0.15
N ILE A 102 -13.77 11.58 -1.40
CA ILE A 102 -13.70 10.54 -2.43
C ILE A 102 -12.61 9.51 -2.11
N LEU A 103 -11.42 9.93 -1.66
CA LEU A 103 -10.36 9.01 -1.22
C LEU A 103 -10.86 8.05 -0.13
N LEU A 104 -11.53 8.58 0.90
CA LEU A 104 -12.11 7.76 1.96
C LEU A 104 -13.17 6.79 1.44
N LYS A 105 -14.10 7.29 0.59
CA LYS A 105 -15.16 6.45 0.01
C LYS A 105 -14.59 5.30 -0.81
N ILE A 106 -13.65 5.58 -1.70
CA ILE A 106 -13.09 4.56 -2.62
C ILE A 106 -12.16 3.59 -1.87
N ALA A 107 -11.42 4.07 -0.87
CA ALA A 107 -10.64 3.19 0.00
C ALA A 107 -11.51 2.17 0.75
N ASP A 108 -12.79 2.49 1.01
CA ASP A 108 -13.76 1.62 1.66
C ASP A 108 -14.71 0.90 0.68
N SER A 109 -14.33 0.78 -0.60
CA SER A 109 -15.10 0.05 -1.60
C SER A 109 -15.21 -1.45 -1.28
N ASP A 110 -16.35 -2.07 -1.60
CA ASP A 110 -16.55 -3.52 -1.48
C ASP A 110 -15.63 -4.30 -2.44
N ASN A 111 -15.28 -3.71 -3.58
CA ASN A 111 -14.37 -4.33 -4.55
C ASN A 111 -12.92 -4.23 -4.06
N TRP A 112 -12.28 -5.39 -3.86
CA TRP A 112 -10.92 -5.45 -3.32
C TRP A 112 -9.87 -4.81 -4.23
N GLU A 113 -10.03 -4.88 -5.54
CA GLU A 113 -9.06 -4.32 -6.50
C GLU A 113 -9.17 -2.80 -6.53
N VAL A 114 -10.38 -2.25 -6.44
CA VAL A 114 -10.61 -0.80 -6.24
C VAL A 114 -9.85 -0.30 -4.99
N ARG A 115 -9.86 -1.07 -3.89
CA ARG A 115 -9.11 -0.72 -2.68
C ARG A 115 -7.59 -0.74 -2.86
N GLU A 116 -7.06 -1.60 -3.74
CA GLU A 116 -5.63 -1.58 -4.10
C GLU A 116 -5.26 -0.27 -4.82
N TYR A 117 -6.08 0.15 -5.79
CA TYR A 117 -5.89 1.42 -6.48
C TYR A 117 -6.03 2.62 -5.54
N ALA A 118 -6.96 2.57 -4.59
CA ALA A 118 -7.11 3.60 -3.56
C ALA A 118 -5.87 3.72 -2.66
N ALA A 119 -5.28 2.61 -2.23
CA ALA A 119 -4.05 2.62 -1.43
C ALA A 119 -2.89 3.28 -2.19
N GLY A 120 -2.77 3.01 -3.50
CA GLY A 120 -1.83 3.73 -4.37
C GLY A 120 -2.12 5.23 -4.46
N ALA A 121 -3.39 5.64 -4.49
CA ALA A 121 -3.76 7.06 -4.48
C ALA A 121 -3.40 7.77 -3.16
N PHE A 122 -3.52 7.10 -2.01
CA PHE A 122 -3.10 7.64 -0.70
C PHE A 122 -1.60 7.93 -0.67
N TYR A 123 -0.77 7.02 -1.20
CA TYR A 123 0.66 7.25 -1.39
C TYR A 123 0.92 8.47 -2.29
N ASN A 124 0.34 8.49 -3.49
CA ASN A 124 0.64 9.54 -4.47
C ASN A 124 0.17 10.92 -4.00
N VAL A 125 -1.01 11.02 -3.40
CA VAL A 125 -1.54 12.30 -2.93
C VAL A 125 -0.71 12.86 -1.79
N LEU A 126 -0.24 12.03 -0.85
CA LEU A 126 0.63 12.48 0.24
C LEU A 126 2.00 12.89 -0.29
N ASN A 127 2.56 12.12 -1.22
CA ASN A 127 3.85 12.39 -1.85
C ASN A 127 3.88 13.75 -2.55
N GLU A 128 2.78 14.14 -3.23
CA GLU A 128 2.70 15.45 -3.89
C GLU A 128 2.14 16.57 -3.00
N ASN A 129 1.54 16.23 -1.85
CA ASN A 129 0.89 17.19 -0.95
C ASN A 129 1.24 16.88 0.51
N PRO A 130 2.48 17.22 0.95
CA PRO A 130 2.97 16.88 2.30
C PRO A 130 2.13 17.42 3.45
N GLU A 131 1.29 18.44 3.22
CA GLU A 131 0.37 18.96 4.25
C GLU A 131 -0.68 17.92 4.69
N LEU A 132 -0.91 16.88 3.89
CA LEU A 132 -1.81 15.77 4.23
C LEU A 132 -1.26 14.86 5.33
N TYR A 133 0.00 15.02 5.76
CA TYR A 133 0.59 14.22 6.82
C TYR A 133 -0.30 14.13 8.07
N SER A 134 -0.77 15.29 8.55
CA SER A 134 -1.67 15.36 9.72
C SER A 134 -3.03 14.68 9.49
N THR A 135 -3.48 14.62 8.23
CA THR A 135 -4.71 13.91 7.85
C THR A 135 -4.48 12.39 7.87
N MET A 136 -3.33 11.91 7.42
CA MET A 136 -2.99 10.48 7.49
C MET A 136 -2.92 9.99 8.94
N LEU A 137 -2.34 10.77 9.86
CA LEU A 137 -2.34 10.45 11.29
C LEU A 137 -3.75 10.34 11.88
N LYS A 138 -4.70 11.16 11.40
CA LYS A 138 -6.11 11.07 11.81
C LYS A 138 -6.76 9.82 11.20
N TRP A 139 -6.52 9.54 9.92
CA TRP A 139 -7.10 8.39 9.23
C TRP A 139 -6.51 7.05 9.66
N ALA A 140 -5.31 7.04 10.26
CA ALA A 140 -4.77 5.85 10.93
C ALA A 140 -5.68 5.32 12.04
N LYS A 141 -6.59 6.15 12.58
CA LYS A 141 -7.59 5.79 13.60
C LYS A 141 -9.00 5.64 13.03
N HIS A 142 -9.15 5.57 11.71
CA HIS A 142 -10.46 5.50 11.06
C HIS A 142 -11.18 4.19 11.40
N LYS A 143 -12.53 4.22 11.47
CA LYS A 143 -13.34 3.04 11.84
C LYS A 143 -13.21 1.87 10.86
N SER A 144 -13.09 2.18 9.56
CA SER A 144 -12.90 1.17 8.52
C SER A 144 -11.46 0.67 8.48
N GLU A 145 -11.29 -0.65 8.54
CA GLU A 145 -9.99 -1.30 8.35
C GLU A 145 -9.41 -1.08 6.94
N ASN A 146 -10.27 -0.88 5.95
CA ASN A 146 -9.85 -0.65 4.57
C ASN A 146 -9.14 0.71 4.42
N VAL A 147 -9.70 1.75 5.07
CA VAL A 147 -9.06 3.07 5.13
C VAL A 147 -7.75 3.00 5.90
N ARG A 148 -7.74 2.34 7.06
CA ARG A 148 -6.51 2.17 7.85
C ARG A 148 -5.42 1.43 7.06
N ARG A 149 -5.79 0.43 6.26
CA ARG A 149 -4.87 -0.22 5.32
C ARG A 149 -4.35 0.74 4.25
N ALA A 150 -5.19 1.59 3.66
CA ALA A 150 -4.72 2.58 2.68
C ALA A 150 -3.70 3.56 3.31
N VAL A 151 -3.88 3.93 4.59
CA VAL A 151 -2.91 4.75 5.34
C VAL A 151 -1.56 4.05 5.50
N VAL A 152 -1.53 2.72 5.72
CA VAL A 152 -0.28 1.94 5.77
C VAL A 152 0.55 2.16 4.49
N PHE A 153 -0.07 2.18 3.31
CA PHE A 153 0.64 2.43 2.05
C PHE A 153 1.14 3.87 1.91
N SER A 154 0.46 4.86 2.51
CA SER A 154 0.90 6.26 2.44
C SER A 154 2.26 6.50 3.06
N ALA A 155 2.70 5.66 4.01
CA ALA A 155 4.02 5.75 4.63
C ALA A 155 5.17 5.67 3.61
N LEU A 156 4.94 5.03 2.46
CA LEU A 156 5.92 4.96 1.36
C LEU A 156 6.22 6.32 0.72
N ALA A 157 5.39 7.34 0.93
CA ALA A 157 5.64 8.70 0.43
C ALA A 157 6.94 9.29 1.00
N TYR A 158 7.39 8.82 2.17
CA TYR A 158 8.62 9.28 2.81
C TYR A 158 9.81 8.33 2.63
N SER A 159 9.67 7.32 1.77
CA SER A 159 10.66 6.25 1.58
C SER A 159 11.32 6.27 0.20
N LYS A 160 11.27 7.40 -0.51
CA LYS A 160 11.77 7.51 -1.88
C LYS A 160 13.30 7.61 -1.91
N LYS A 161 13.93 6.65 -2.58
CA LYS A 161 15.38 6.58 -2.75
C LYS A 161 15.89 7.69 -3.68
N GLY A 162 16.90 8.43 -3.25
CA GLY A 162 17.53 9.51 -4.05
C GLY A 162 17.07 10.92 -3.71
N GLU A 163 16.02 11.05 -2.89
CA GLU A 163 15.72 12.26 -2.12
C GLU A 163 16.22 12.05 -0.68
N ALA A 164 16.20 13.08 0.18
CA ALA A 164 16.43 12.89 1.61
C ALA A 164 15.20 12.17 2.20
N PRO A 165 15.25 10.84 2.46
CA PRO A 165 14.10 10.11 2.96
C PRO A 165 13.78 10.57 4.38
N ASP A 166 12.49 10.59 4.74
CA ASP A 166 12.01 10.95 6.08
C ASP A 166 11.36 9.72 6.72
N THR A 167 12.20 8.72 7.02
CA THR A 167 11.74 7.46 7.60
C THR A 167 11.06 7.65 8.94
N GLU A 168 11.38 8.72 9.67
CA GLU A 168 10.72 9.08 10.93
C GLU A 168 9.24 9.44 10.73
N LYS A 169 8.89 10.22 9.70
CA LYS A 169 7.48 10.44 9.32
C LYS A 169 6.79 9.16 8.89
N ALA A 170 7.47 8.29 8.12
CA ALA A 170 6.91 6.98 7.76
C ALA A 170 6.56 6.16 9.03
N PHE A 171 7.50 6.07 9.98
CA PHE A 171 7.27 5.33 11.22
C PHE A 171 6.17 5.96 12.08
N THR A 172 6.09 7.29 12.13
CA THR A 172 5.02 7.99 12.87
C THR A 172 3.63 7.70 12.29
N ILE A 173 3.50 7.53 10.96
CA ILE A 173 2.23 7.09 10.34
C ILE A 173 1.91 5.64 10.75
N LEU A 174 2.90 4.76 10.76
CA LEU A 174 2.71 3.33 11.01
C LEU A 174 2.49 3.00 12.49
N GLU A 175 3.06 3.78 13.40
CA GLU A 175 3.03 3.54 14.85
C GLU A 175 1.63 3.28 15.42
N PRO A 176 0.60 4.14 15.19
CA PRO A 176 -0.76 3.86 15.69
C PRO A 176 -1.40 2.61 15.07
N LEU A 177 -0.90 2.13 13.93
CA LEU A 177 -1.40 0.95 13.21
C LEU A 177 -0.66 -0.34 13.63
N MET A 178 0.46 -0.23 14.35
CA MET A 178 1.21 -1.40 14.84
C MET A 178 0.38 -2.27 15.78
N SER A 179 -0.53 -1.66 16.54
CA SER A 179 -1.46 -2.34 17.45
C SER A 179 -2.81 -2.69 16.82
N ASP A 180 -2.97 -2.58 15.50
CA ASP A 180 -4.25 -2.87 14.84
C ASP A 180 -4.60 -4.36 14.92
N ALA A 181 -5.83 -4.67 15.33
CA ALA A 181 -6.31 -6.05 15.43
C ALA A 181 -6.61 -6.67 14.06
N SER A 182 -6.96 -5.85 13.05
CA SER A 182 -7.31 -6.32 11.71
C SER A 182 -6.15 -7.07 11.07
N VAL A 183 -6.43 -8.31 10.67
CA VAL A 183 -5.48 -9.12 9.89
C VAL A 183 -5.17 -8.46 8.54
N TYR A 184 -6.15 -7.77 7.96
CA TYR A 184 -5.98 -7.09 6.67
C TYR A 184 -4.98 -5.93 6.78
N VAL A 185 -5.08 -5.12 7.83
CA VAL A 185 -4.09 -4.06 8.10
C VAL A 185 -2.72 -4.66 8.42
N LYS A 186 -2.66 -5.60 9.38
CA LYS A 186 -1.40 -6.22 9.84
C LYS A 186 -0.59 -6.87 8.72
N LYS A 187 -1.24 -7.62 7.81
CA LYS A 187 -0.54 -8.26 6.68
C LYS A 187 0.04 -7.25 5.69
N ASN A 188 -0.56 -6.07 5.55
CA ASN A 188 -0.01 -5.00 4.72
C ASN A 188 1.04 -4.18 5.49
N LEU A 189 1.02 -4.19 6.82
CA LEU A 189 1.95 -3.45 7.66
C LEU A 189 3.27 -4.19 7.87
N GLY A 190 3.31 -5.20 8.75
CA GLY A 190 4.55 -5.84 9.20
C GLY A 190 5.34 -6.48 8.06
N PRO A 191 4.84 -7.55 7.42
CA PRO A 191 5.59 -8.24 6.38
C PRO A 191 5.73 -7.42 5.08
N PHE A 192 4.75 -6.59 4.74
CA PHE A 192 4.75 -5.89 3.46
C PHE A 192 5.42 -4.50 3.52
N ILE A 193 4.78 -3.49 4.11
CA ILE A 193 5.35 -2.13 4.16
C ILE A 193 6.62 -2.07 5.02
N LEU A 194 6.61 -2.57 6.26
CA LEU A 194 7.81 -2.53 7.12
C LEU A 194 8.92 -3.46 6.61
N GLY A 195 8.59 -4.70 6.26
CA GLY A 195 9.57 -5.69 5.82
C GLY A 195 9.99 -5.49 4.37
N SER A 196 9.10 -5.83 3.45
CA SER A 196 9.41 -5.94 2.02
C SER A 196 9.76 -4.59 1.37
N HIS A 197 9.22 -3.48 1.86
CA HIS A 197 9.51 -2.14 1.33
C HIS A 197 10.56 -1.38 2.15
N LEU A 198 10.18 -0.93 3.36
CA LEU A 198 11.05 -0.09 4.18
C LEU A 198 12.31 -0.83 4.61
N GLY A 199 12.21 -2.07 5.09
CA GLY A 199 13.36 -2.85 5.57
C GLY A 199 14.38 -3.14 4.46
N ASN A 200 13.91 -3.42 3.24
CA ASN A 200 14.82 -3.61 2.11
C ASN A 200 15.49 -2.32 1.62
N SER A 201 14.95 -1.15 1.95
CA SER A 201 15.42 0.14 1.44
C SER A 201 16.21 0.93 2.50
N PHE A 202 15.81 0.82 3.77
CA PHE A 202 16.31 1.55 4.94
C PHE A 202 16.49 0.57 6.12
N PRO A 203 17.36 -0.45 5.98
CA PRO A 203 17.45 -1.56 6.92
C PRO A 203 17.82 -1.09 8.34
N GLU A 204 18.77 -0.17 8.48
CA GLU A 204 19.26 0.27 9.80
C GLU A 204 18.21 1.08 10.55
N GLU A 205 17.48 1.95 9.84
CA GLU A 205 16.38 2.74 10.39
C GLU A 205 15.23 1.83 10.84
N VAL A 206 14.89 0.82 10.04
CA VAL A 206 13.89 -0.18 10.42
C VAL A 206 14.35 -0.98 11.63
N PHE A 207 15.60 -1.46 11.68
CA PHE A 207 16.11 -2.17 12.86
C PHE A 207 16.07 -1.30 14.12
N ALA A 208 16.47 -0.03 14.02
CA ALA A 208 16.41 0.91 15.13
C ALA A 208 14.97 1.12 15.62
N GLN A 209 14.02 1.29 14.69
CA GLN A 209 12.62 1.46 15.04
C GLN A 209 11.98 0.20 15.63
N LEU A 210 12.26 -0.99 15.09
CA LEU A 210 11.81 -2.27 15.65
C LEU A 210 12.31 -2.44 17.09
N LYS A 211 13.57 -2.05 17.38
CA LYS A 211 14.11 -2.07 18.75
C LYS A 211 13.36 -1.13 19.70
N LYS A 212 12.85 0.00 19.22
CA LYS A 212 11.96 0.88 20.02
C LYS A 212 10.61 0.21 20.28
N TRP A 213 9.98 -0.34 19.24
CA TRP A 213 8.66 -0.98 19.36
C TRP A 213 8.66 -2.30 20.13
N LEU A 214 9.80 -2.99 20.25
CA LEU A 214 9.95 -4.17 21.12
C LEU A 214 9.63 -3.89 22.60
N LYS A 215 9.64 -2.62 23.03
CA LYS A 215 9.26 -2.22 24.39
C LYS A 215 7.75 -2.25 24.64
N SER A 216 6.93 -2.44 23.60
CA SER A 216 5.47 -2.53 23.75
C SER A 216 5.04 -3.92 24.19
N ASP A 217 4.14 -4.00 25.16
CA ASP A 217 3.51 -5.26 25.59
C ASP A 217 2.28 -5.63 24.74
N ASN A 218 1.95 -4.83 23.74
CA ASN A 218 0.85 -5.13 22.85
C ASN A 218 1.20 -6.30 21.90
N GLU A 219 0.43 -7.38 21.96
CA GLU A 219 0.69 -8.58 21.16
C GLU A 219 0.65 -8.35 19.64
N HIS A 220 -0.15 -7.39 19.15
CA HIS A 220 -0.21 -7.07 17.72
C HIS A 220 1.04 -6.32 17.25
N VAL A 221 1.60 -5.46 18.10
CA VAL A 221 2.90 -4.81 17.84
C VAL A 221 3.99 -5.88 17.73
N ARG A 222 4.07 -6.78 18.72
CA ARG A 222 5.04 -7.89 18.74
C ARG A 222 4.88 -8.84 17.56
N TRP A 223 3.63 -9.16 17.18
CA TRP A 223 3.31 -9.94 15.99
C TRP A 223 3.84 -9.26 14.71
N ASN A 224 3.61 -7.95 14.54
CA ASN A 224 4.09 -7.20 13.39
C ASN A 224 5.62 -7.18 13.34
N ILE A 225 6.30 -7.04 14.48
CA ILE A 225 7.78 -7.12 14.56
C ILE A 225 8.26 -8.50 14.08
N ALA A 226 7.69 -9.60 14.58
CA ALA A 226 8.09 -10.94 14.14
C ALA A 226 7.86 -11.17 12.64
N MET A 227 6.70 -10.73 12.12
CA MET A 227 6.32 -10.93 10.72
C MET A 227 7.05 -9.99 9.75
N THR A 228 7.67 -8.91 10.25
CA THR A 228 8.53 -8.02 9.44
C THR A 228 9.67 -8.77 8.75
N PHE A 229 10.10 -9.92 9.29
CA PHE A 229 11.15 -10.76 8.70
C PHE A 229 10.62 -11.92 7.86
N ASN A 230 9.30 -12.13 7.77
CA ASN A 230 8.70 -13.22 7.01
C ASN A 230 8.57 -12.86 5.51
N ASN A 231 9.67 -12.42 4.91
CA ASN A 231 9.76 -11.96 3.52
C ASN A 231 11.24 -11.86 3.08
N SER A 232 11.53 -11.06 2.05
CA SER A 232 12.88 -10.84 1.53
C SER A 232 13.81 -10.09 2.48
N PHE A 233 13.31 -9.20 3.35
CA PHE A 233 14.10 -8.47 4.33
C PHE A 233 14.74 -9.41 5.35
N GLY A 234 13.96 -10.33 5.91
CA GLY A 234 14.49 -11.36 6.80
C GLY A 234 15.52 -12.27 6.13
N ASN A 235 15.30 -12.65 4.86
CA ASN A 235 16.28 -13.43 4.09
C ASN A 235 17.57 -12.64 3.80
N ARG A 236 17.50 -11.32 3.69
CA ARG A 236 18.69 -10.49 3.48
C ARG A 236 19.49 -10.30 4.77
N TYR A 237 18.81 -10.26 5.92
CA TYR A 237 19.43 -10.00 7.22
C TYR A 237 19.07 -11.08 8.27
N PRO A 238 19.31 -12.37 8.01
CA PRO A 238 18.84 -13.46 8.88
C PRO A 238 19.43 -13.38 10.29
N ALA A 239 20.70 -13.00 10.44
CA ALA A 239 21.33 -12.87 11.76
C ALA A 239 20.67 -11.77 12.63
N LYS A 240 20.43 -10.57 12.07
CA LYS A 240 19.73 -9.48 12.77
C LYS A 240 18.26 -9.83 13.05
N ALA A 241 17.61 -10.55 12.14
CA ALA A 241 16.26 -11.07 12.36
C ALA A 241 16.24 -12.01 13.58
N LEU A 242 17.18 -12.96 13.67
CA LEU A 242 17.28 -13.88 14.81
C LEU A 242 17.56 -13.16 16.15
N GLU A 243 18.37 -12.08 16.16
CA GLU A 243 18.58 -11.24 17.35
C GLU A 243 17.26 -10.66 17.88
N ILE A 244 16.42 -10.13 16.98
CA ILE A 244 15.12 -9.56 17.34
C ILE A 244 14.12 -10.65 17.72
N LEU A 245 14.04 -11.73 16.96
CA LEU A 245 13.13 -12.86 17.24
C LEU A 245 13.44 -13.48 18.60
N LYS A 246 14.72 -13.55 19.00
CA LYS A 246 15.11 -14.01 20.34
C LYS A 246 14.45 -13.22 21.46
N LYS A 247 14.27 -11.91 21.28
CA LYS A 247 13.60 -11.05 22.28
C LYS A 247 12.10 -11.31 22.38
N LEU A 248 11.51 -11.98 21.38
CA LEU A 248 10.09 -12.35 21.34
C LEU A 248 9.83 -13.81 21.78
N LEU A 249 10.87 -14.59 22.09
CA LEU A 249 10.73 -15.98 22.56
C LEU A 249 10.13 -16.14 23.96
N PRO A 250 10.40 -15.26 24.96
CA PRO A 250 9.81 -15.38 26.29
C PRO A 250 8.29 -15.14 26.35
N GLU A 251 7.62 -15.06 25.21
CA GLU A 251 6.26 -14.54 25.08
C GLU A 251 5.21 -15.63 25.31
N GLU A 252 4.32 -15.40 26.28
CA GLU A 252 3.20 -16.29 26.59
C GLU A 252 2.10 -16.23 25.52
N SER A 253 2.00 -15.12 24.77
CA SER A 253 1.01 -14.97 23.70
C SER A 253 1.26 -15.96 22.55
N LYS A 254 0.35 -16.94 22.43
CA LYS A 254 0.31 -17.89 21.31
C LYS A 254 0.30 -17.21 19.93
N VAL A 255 -0.24 -15.99 19.84
CA VAL A 255 -0.29 -15.22 18.59
C VAL A 255 1.13 -14.83 18.17
N VAL A 256 1.93 -14.32 19.11
CA VAL A 256 3.31 -13.92 18.87
C VAL A 256 4.19 -15.15 18.67
N SER A 257 4.07 -16.19 19.50
CA SER A 257 4.89 -17.41 19.35
C SER A 257 4.68 -18.06 17.97
N ARG A 258 3.43 -18.12 17.48
CA ARG A 258 3.13 -18.61 16.11
C ARG A 258 3.75 -17.76 15.03
N ALA A 259 3.77 -16.44 15.19
CA ALA A 259 4.44 -15.54 14.24
C ALA A 259 5.96 -15.77 14.21
N VAL A 260 6.59 -15.90 15.39
CA VAL A 260 8.02 -16.23 15.50
C VAL A 260 8.32 -17.56 14.82
N ILE A 261 7.57 -18.62 15.11
CA ILE A 261 7.74 -19.94 14.48
C ILE A 261 7.55 -19.85 12.96
N SER A 262 6.53 -19.13 12.49
CA SER A 262 6.28 -18.94 11.06
C SER A 262 7.47 -18.27 10.36
N THR A 263 8.02 -17.22 10.98
CA THR A 263 9.20 -16.52 10.48
C THR A 263 10.44 -17.41 10.52
N LEU A 264 10.67 -18.18 11.59
CA LEU A 264 11.79 -19.12 11.67
C LEU A 264 11.72 -20.20 10.59
N ARG A 265 10.53 -20.79 10.35
CA ARG A 265 10.30 -21.73 9.24
C ARG A 265 10.62 -21.10 7.88
N HIS A 266 10.21 -19.85 7.67
CA HIS A 266 10.50 -19.13 6.44
C HIS A 266 12.00 -18.95 6.24
N LEU A 267 12.71 -18.45 7.26
CA LEU A 267 14.17 -18.25 7.20
C LEU A 267 14.94 -19.57 7.04
N ASN A 268 14.49 -20.65 7.71
CA ASN A 268 15.13 -21.96 7.65
C ASN A 268 15.21 -22.52 6.23
N LYS A 269 14.27 -22.18 5.35
CA LYS A 269 14.27 -22.62 3.94
C LYS A 269 15.51 -22.16 3.17
N ARG A 270 16.16 -21.06 3.59
CA ARG A 270 17.31 -20.46 2.88
C ARG A 270 18.55 -20.28 3.76
N HIS A 271 18.38 -20.31 5.08
CA HIS A 271 19.43 -20.01 6.06
C HIS A 271 19.48 -21.08 7.16
N SER A 272 19.30 -22.35 6.80
CA SER A 272 19.29 -23.47 7.75
C SER A 272 20.56 -23.55 8.60
N ASN A 273 21.71 -23.20 8.04
CA ASN A 273 22.99 -23.11 8.74
C ASN A 273 23.01 -22.11 9.90
N LEU A 274 22.15 -21.08 9.86
CA LEU A 274 21.99 -20.11 10.96
C LEU A 274 20.79 -20.46 11.84
N VAL A 275 19.68 -20.89 11.24
CA VAL A 275 18.42 -21.11 11.95
C VAL A 275 18.43 -22.41 12.75
N GLN A 276 19.00 -23.51 12.23
CA GLN A 276 19.04 -24.79 12.95
C GLN A 276 19.84 -24.73 14.27
N PRO A 277 21.06 -24.13 14.32
CA PRO A 277 21.75 -23.93 15.58
C PRO A 277 20.99 -23.02 16.54
N PHE A 278 20.32 -21.98 16.03
CA PHE A 278 19.51 -21.07 16.84
C PHE A 278 18.33 -21.79 17.50
N ILE A 279 17.51 -22.53 16.76
CA ILE A 279 16.36 -23.23 17.33
C ILE A 279 16.79 -24.31 18.33
N LYS A 280 17.89 -25.03 18.05
CA LYS A 280 18.45 -26.02 18.98
C LYS A 280 18.91 -25.37 20.28
N LYS A 281 19.61 -24.23 20.19
CA LYS A 281 20.11 -23.49 21.36
C LYS A 281 18.99 -22.94 22.23
N GLU A 282 17.93 -22.42 21.61
CA GLU A 282 16.83 -21.79 22.33
C GLU A 282 15.68 -22.78 22.65
N GLY A 283 15.82 -24.07 22.33
CA GLY A 283 14.84 -25.11 22.65
C GLY A 283 13.52 -24.99 21.89
N ILE A 284 13.55 -24.52 20.64
CA ILE A 284 12.36 -24.25 19.82
C ILE A 284 12.12 -25.41 18.84
N GLU A 285 10.87 -25.84 18.74
CA GLU A 285 10.43 -26.76 17.69
C GLU A 285 9.73 -26.00 16.56
N ILE A 286 10.18 -26.21 15.31
CA ILE A 286 9.59 -25.62 14.11
C ILE A 286 9.28 -26.67 13.06
#